data_AF-K0R519-F1
#
_entry.id   AF-K0R519-F1
#
_cell.length_a   1.000
_cell.length_b   1.000
_cell.length_c   1.000
_cell.angle_alpha   90.00
_cell.angle_beta   90.00
_cell.angle_gamma   90.00
#
_symmetry.space_group_name_H-M   'P 1'
#
loop_
_entity.id
_entity.type
_entity.pdbx_description
1 polymer ?
#
loop_
_entity_poly.entity_id
_entity_poly.type
_entity_poly.pdbx_seq_one_letter_code
_entity_poly.pdbx_strand_id
1 'polypeptide(L)'
;MTINLGTKEADVDITSTAQGLGLTLNYSVASDIAVGSAQGPLTLNTGDGNAVIDVAKIDGPLTLICGIGDHDVKLSEIAGDVLLTLGDGNQIVGIEDITNNLAVTLGTGNHVLRISGTTGNINATSLGGGEEFIVVQNTASDVSITTTSTTTTSNYTIQDTTGNVTVNSLQSSSGQGTHYYDISNTSGDVAVTAQGGNVKVLDVKTNATQTVMNVLDTTTGDQSDSDHAFDIENTLQRDVF
;
A
#
# COMPACT_ATOMS: atom_id res chain seq x y z
N MET A 1 14.77 8.96 -21.69
CA MET A 1 15.10 7.95 -22.71
C MET A 1 13.88 7.06 -22.87
N THR A 2 13.51 6.73 -24.11
CA THR A 2 12.40 5.80 -24.38
C THR A 2 12.97 4.61 -25.14
N ILE A 3 12.70 3.40 -24.65
CA ILE A 3 13.03 2.14 -25.31
C ILE A 3 11.70 1.45 -25.62
N ASN A 4 11.47 1.15 -26.90
CA ASN A 4 10.29 0.41 -27.32
C ASN A 4 10.72 -1.00 -27.73
N LEU A 5 10.27 -1.99 -26.96
CA LEU A 5 10.62 -3.40 -27.10
C LEU A 5 9.51 -4.18 -27.81
N GLY A 6 8.31 -3.61 -27.91
CA GLY A 6 7.14 -4.28 -28.48
C GLY A 6 6.80 -5.56 -27.68
N THR A 7 6.80 -6.70 -28.35
CA THR A 7 6.47 -8.00 -27.74
C THR A 7 7.70 -8.78 -27.26
N LYS A 8 8.83 -8.11 -27.03
CA LYS A 8 10.08 -8.74 -26.63
C LYS A 8 10.31 -8.54 -25.15
N GLU A 9 10.77 -9.60 -24.50
CA GLU A 9 11.27 -9.55 -23.13
C GLU A 9 12.55 -8.71 -23.14
N ALA A 10 12.75 -7.93 -22.08
CA ALA A 10 14.00 -7.24 -21.86
C ALA A 10 14.39 -7.29 -20.40
N ASP A 11 15.69 -7.47 -20.21
CA ASP A 11 16.34 -7.28 -18.92
C ASP A 11 17.04 -5.93 -18.98
N VAL A 12 16.64 -5.00 -18.12
CA VAL A 12 17.25 -3.67 -18.02
C VAL A 12 17.95 -3.57 -16.67
N ASP A 13 19.28 -3.57 -16.70
CA ASP A 13 20.12 -3.34 -15.52
C ASP A 13 20.77 -1.95 -15.61
N ILE A 14 20.44 -1.09 -14.63
CA ILE A 14 21.03 0.23 -14.44
C ILE A 14 21.79 0.21 -13.11
N THR A 15 23.11 0.00 -13.17
CA THR A 15 23.92 -0.09 -11.97
C THR A 15 24.01 1.23 -11.19
N SER A 16 24.17 2.36 -11.89
CA SER A 16 24.20 3.70 -11.26
C SER A 16 23.91 4.82 -12.26
N THR A 17 23.33 5.92 -11.77
CA THR A 17 23.22 7.17 -12.52
C THR A 17 23.68 8.37 -11.69
N ALA A 18 24.53 9.21 -12.28
CA ALA A 18 25.10 10.40 -11.61
C ALA A 18 24.14 11.61 -11.63
N GLN A 19 23.08 11.55 -12.44
CA GLN A 19 22.04 12.57 -12.54
C GLN A 19 20.68 11.86 -12.65
N GLY A 20 19.59 12.62 -12.57
CA GLY A 20 18.26 12.05 -12.74
C GLY A 20 18.10 11.31 -14.07
N LEU A 21 17.39 10.18 -14.03
CA LEU A 21 17.11 9.34 -15.17
C LEU A 21 15.59 9.27 -15.37
N GLY A 22 15.12 9.73 -16.53
CA GLY A 22 13.81 9.36 -17.03
C GLY A 22 13.94 8.21 -18.02
N LEU A 23 13.39 7.04 -17.70
CA LEU A 23 13.33 5.87 -18.57
C LEU A 23 11.87 5.45 -18.79
N THR A 24 11.50 5.30 -20.06
CA THR A 24 10.22 4.71 -20.47
C THR A 24 10.51 3.44 -21.24
N LEU A 25 9.97 2.31 -20.77
CA LEU A 25 10.07 1.00 -21.39
C LEU A 25 8.69 0.59 -21.87
N ASN A 26 8.48 0.55 -23.19
CA ASN A 26 7.23 0.07 -23.76
C ASN A 26 7.39 -1.39 -24.17
N TYR A 27 6.76 -2.32 -23.45
CA TYR A 27 6.71 -3.75 -23.75
C TYR A 27 5.29 -4.29 -23.54
N SER A 28 5.07 -5.56 -23.93
CA SER A 28 3.79 -6.28 -23.75
C SER A 28 3.98 -7.72 -23.23
N VAL A 29 5.16 -8.03 -22.68
CA VAL A 29 5.56 -9.36 -22.18
C VAL A 29 6.39 -9.21 -20.91
N ALA A 30 6.64 -10.31 -20.19
CA ALA A 30 7.45 -10.32 -18.97
C ALA A 30 8.80 -9.60 -19.15
N SER A 31 9.21 -8.78 -18.18
CA SER A 31 10.50 -8.08 -18.20
C SER A 31 11.05 -7.88 -16.79
N ASP A 32 12.37 -7.92 -16.68
CA ASP A 32 13.09 -7.70 -15.42
C ASP A 32 13.80 -6.35 -15.48
N ILE A 33 13.58 -5.51 -14.47
CA ILE A 33 14.17 -4.17 -14.38
C ILE A 33 14.87 -4.04 -13.04
N ALA A 34 16.17 -3.77 -13.07
CA ALA A 34 16.97 -3.51 -11.88
C ALA A 34 17.62 -2.12 -11.96
N VAL A 35 17.47 -1.32 -10.91
CA VAL A 35 18.19 -0.06 -10.75
C VAL A 35 18.92 -0.06 -9.41
N GLY A 36 20.25 -0.12 -9.45
CA GLY A 36 21.05 -0.24 -8.24
C GLY A 36 21.26 1.07 -7.46
N SER A 37 21.31 2.21 -8.16
CA SER A 37 21.40 3.54 -7.54
C SER A 37 21.11 4.70 -8.51
N ALA A 38 20.58 5.81 -7.99
CA ALA A 38 20.45 7.06 -8.72
C ALA A 38 20.58 8.28 -7.79
N GLN A 39 21.44 9.24 -8.15
CA GLN A 39 21.63 10.47 -7.35
C GLN A 39 20.53 11.53 -7.58
N GLY A 40 19.77 11.40 -8.67
CA GLY A 40 18.73 12.37 -9.03
C GLY A 40 17.35 11.72 -9.12
N PRO A 41 16.34 12.47 -9.60
CA PRO A 41 15.02 11.94 -9.86
C PRO A 41 15.07 10.71 -10.76
N LEU A 42 14.35 9.65 -10.41
CA LEU A 42 14.17 8.48 -11.24
C LEU A 42 12.71 8.40 -11.68
N THR A 43 12.48 8.29 -12.99
CA THR A 43 11.15 7.98 -13.53
C THR A 43 11.24 6.71 -14.34
N LEU A 44 10.48 5.70 -13.96
CA LEU A 44 10.29 4.44 -14.68
C LEU A 44 8.83 4.37 -15.12
N ASN A 45 8.61 4.21 -16.41
CA ASN A 45 7.28 3.94 -16.96
C ASN A 45 7.36 2.65 -17.77
N THR A 46 6.67 1.61 -17.32
CA THR A 46 6.59 0.32 -18.00
C THR A 46 5.27 0.20 -18.76
N GLY A 47 5.31 -0.52 -19.88
CA GLY A 47 4.13 -0.85 -20.67
C GLY A 47 3.25 -1.89 -19.99
N ASP A 48 2.40 -2.53 -20.79
CA ASP A 48 1.62 -3.67 -20.34
C ASP A 48 2.48 -4.94 -20.28
N GLY A 49 1.96 -5.98 -19.63
CA GLY A 49 2.64 -7.25 -19.39
C GLY A 49 3.26 -7.32 -18.00
N ASN A 50 3.70 -8.51 -17.65
CA ASN A 50 4.21 -8.77 -16.31
C ASN A 50 5.58 -8.12 -16.10
N ALA A 51 5.93 -7.78 -14.86
CA ALA A 51 7.25 -7.20 -14.58
C ALA A 51 7.79 -7.61 -13.22
N VAL A 52 9.11 -7.81 -13.15
CA VAL A 52 9.84 -7.85 -11.88
C VAL A 52 10.71 -6.59 -11.83
N ILE A 53 10.57 -5.78 -10.79
CA ILE A 53 11.21 -4.48 -10.68
C ILE A 53 11.90 -4.36 -9.33
N ASP A 54 13.22 -4.18 -9.33
CA ASP A 54 14.02 -3.92 -8.14
C ASP A 54 14.70 -2.56 -8.26
N VAL A 55 14.39 -1.63 -7.36
CA VAL A 55 14.97 -0.28 -7.33
C VAL A 55 15.54 -0.01 -5.94
N ALA A 56 16.82 0.32 -5.89
CA ALA A 56 17.53 0.63 -4.67
C ALA A 56 18.24 1.99 -4.74
N LYS A 57 18.43 2.62 -3.58
CA LYS A 57 19.38 3.74 -3.37
C LYS A 57 19.14 4.93 -4.28
N ILE A 58 17.97 5.55 -4.12
CA ILE A 58 17.58 6.73 -4.88
C ILE A 58 17.65 7.97 -3.98
N ASP A 59 18.60 8.87 -4.24
CA ASP A 59 18.75 10.10 -3.45
C ASP A 59 17.66 11.13 -3.80
N GLY A 60 17.12 11.05 -5.02
CA GLY A 60 16.04 11.91 -5.52
C GLY A 60 14.65 11.31 -5.36
N PRO A 61 13.61 11.98 -5.89
CA PRO A 61 12.27 11.41 -5.96
C PRO A 61 12.19 10.26 -6.97
N LEU A 62 11.35 9.27 -6.68
CA LEU A 62 11.03 8.16 -7.57
C LEU A 62 9.59 8.29 -8.09
N THR A 63 9.41 8.10 -9.39
CA THR A 63 8.11 7.83 -10.00
C THR A 63 8.20 6.49 -10.74
N LEU A 64 7.41 5.51 -10.33
CA LEU A 64 7.26 4.23 -11.02
C LEU A 64 5.81 4.05 -11.44
N ILE A 65 5.59 3.94 -12.74
CA ILE A 65 4.27 3.70 -13.34
C ILE A 65 4.36 2.41 -14.13
N CYS A 66 3.48 1.46 -13.85
CA CYS A 66 3.33 0.25 -14.65
C CYS A 66 1.95 0.18 -15.30
N GLY A 67 1.91 -0.42 -16.50
CA GLY A 67 0.68 -0.69 -17.23
C GLY A 67 -0.14 -1.83 -16.61
N ILE A 68 -0.90 -2.52 -17.46
CA ILE A 68 -1.70 -3.69 -17.06
C ILE A 68 -0.79 -4.93 -17.03
N GLY A 69 -0.86 -5.74 -15.98
CA GLY A 69 -0.10 -6.97 -15.83
C GLY A 69 0.15 -7.33 -14.37
N ASP A 70 0.66 -8.53 -14.13
CA ASP A 70 1.10 -8.91 -12.80
C ASP A 70 2.50 -8.35 -12.55
N HIS A 71 2.71 -7.60 -11.46
CA HIS A 71 4.01 -7.03 -11.14
C HIS A 71 4.51 -7.45 -9.75
N ASP A 72 5.82 -7.74 -9.67
CA ASP A 72 6.57 -7.91 -8.43
C ASP A 72 7.56 -6.75 -8.30
N VAL A 73 7.31 -5.85 -7.35
CA VAL A 73 8.03 -4.59 -7.21
C VAL A 73 8.68 -4.52 -5.83
N LYS A 74 10.00 -4.31 -5.83
CA LYS A 74 10.79 -4.04 -4.63
C LYS A 74 11.44 -2.66 -4.72
N LEU A 75 11.20 -1.84 -3.71
CA LEU A 75 11.79 -0.51 -3.56
C LEU A 75 12.54 -0.44 -2.23
N SER A 76 13.78 0.04 -2.22
CA SER A 76 14.58 0.16 -1.00
C SER A 76 15.48 1.39 -0.96
N GLU A 77 15.67 1.96 0.23
CA GLU A 77 16.60 3.07 0.50
C GLU A 77 16.35 4.28 -0.43
N ILE A 78 15.15 4.88 -0.36
CA ILE A 78 14.80 6.04 -1.19
C ILE A 78 14.67 7.28 -0.32
N ALA A 79 15.52 8.26 -0.58
CA ALA A 79 15.54 9.51 0.17
C ALA A 79 14.42 10.47 -0.28
N GLY A 80 14.07 10.52 -1.56
CA GLY A 80 13.03 11.42 -2.07
C GLY A 80 11.59 10.90 -1.92
N ASP A 81 10.62 11.71 -2.35
CA ASP A 81 9.22 11.26 -2.44
C ASP A 81 9.09 10.11 -3.43
N VAL A 82 8.21 9.15 -3.13
CA VAL A 82 7.91 8.00 -3.98
C VAL A 82 6.48 8.09 -4.46
N LEU A 83 6.30 8.04 -5.78
CA LEU A 83 5.01 7.82 -6.44
C LEU A 83 5.04 6.48 -7.18
N LEU A 84 4.26 5.52 -6.70
CA LEU A 84 4.07 4.21 -7.30
C LEU A 84 2.65 4.08 -7.84
N THR A 85 2.50 3.74 -9.11
CA THR A 85 1.21 3.46 -9.75
C THR A 85 1.32 2.17 -10.54
N LEU A 86 0.56 1.15 -10.14
CA LEU A 86 0.47 -0.13 -10.86
C LEU A 86 -0.93 -0.26 -11.44
N GLY A 87 -1.04 -0.68 -12.70
CA GLY A 87 -2.32 -0.92 -13.35
C GLY A 87 -3.04 -2.16 -12.83
N ASP A 88 -4.01 -2.64 -13.63
CA ASP A 88 -4.76 -3.85 -13.31
C ASP A 88 -3.87 -5.10 -13.39
N GLY A 89 -4.09 -6.05 -12.50
CA GLY A 89 -3.34 -7.30 -12.37
C GLY A 89 -3.04 -7.64 -10.91
N ASN A 90 -2.39 -8.78 -10.67
CA ASN A 90 -1.98 -9.14 -9.32
C ASN A 90 -0.65 -8.46 -8.98
N GLN A 91 -0.62 -7.73 -7.88
CA GLN A 91 0.54 -6.93 -7.51
C GLN A 91 1.17 -7.44 -6.21
N ILE A 92 2.48 -7.66 -6.23
CA ILE A 92 3.29 -7.94 -5.04
C ILE A 92 4.27 -6.78 -4.91
N VAL A 93 4.20 -6.06 -3.79
CA VAL A 93 4.95 -4.82 -3.60
C VAL A 93 5.62 -4.85 -2.23
N GLY A 94 6.95 -4.72 -2.20
CA GLY A 94 7.76 -4.52 -1.01
C GLY A 94 8.45 -3.16 -1.05
N ILE A 95 8.29 -2.37 0.01
CA ILE A 95 8.87 -1.02 0.12
C ILE A 95 9.56 -0.89 1.48
N GLU A 96 10.84 -0.56 1.46
CA GLU A 96 11.69 -0.47 2.64
C GLU A 96 12.45 0.87 2.66
N ASP A 97 12.55 1.49 3.83
CA ASP A 97 13.43 2.64 4.10
C ASP A 97 13.20 3.86 3.19
N ILE A 98 12.02 4.47 3.30
CA ILE A 98 11.63 5.68 2.56
C ILE A 98 11.71 6.90 3.47
N THR A 99 12.54 7.87 3.11
CA THR A 99 12.76 9.04 3.99
C THR A 99 11.65 10.09 3.86
N ASN A 100 11.05 10.23 2.68
CA ASN A 100 10.02 11.23 2.41
C ASN A 100 8.65 10.56 2.21
N ASN A 101 7.71 11.24 1.53
CA ASN A 101 6.36 10.73 1.41
C ASN A 101 6.28 9.57 0.42
N LEU A 102 5.40 8.63 0.71
CA LEU A 102 5.08 7.49 -0.14
C LEU A 102 3.62 7.58 -0.58
N ALA A 103 3.40 7.61 -1.90
CA ALA A 103 2.09 7.47 -2.52
C ALA A 103 2.05 6.20 -3.37
N VAL A 104 1.13 5.30 -3.07
CA VAL A 104 0.92 4.04 -3.80
C VAL A 104 -0.49 4.00 -4.35
N THR A 105 -0.62 3.72 -5.64
CA THR A 105 -1.90 3.41 -6.29
C THR A 105 -1.80 2.04 -6.94
N LEU A 106 -2.72 1.15 -6.58
CA LEU A 106 -2.87 -0.18 -7.18
C LEU A 106 -4.18 -0.21 -7.95
N GLY A 107 -4.14 -0.76 -9.16
CA GLY A 107 -5.31 -0.96 -10.00
C GLY A 107 -6.24 -2.04 -9.43
N THR A 108 -6.89 -2.78 -10.32
CA THR A 108 -7.75 -3.89 -9.91
C THR A 108 -7.03 -5.23 -9.90
N GLY A 109 -7.35 -6.12 -8.97
CA GLY A 109 -6.70 -7.44 -8.85
C GLY A 109 -6.48 -7.87 -7.40
N ASN A 110 -5.67 -8.91 -7.19
CA ASN A 110 -5.22 -9.29 -5.85
C ASN A 110 -3.91 -8.58 -5.53
N HIS A 111 -3.79 -8.04 -4.32
CA HIS A 111 -2.64 -7.22 -3.95
C HIS A 111 -2.01 -7.65 -2.64
N VAL A 112 -0.68 -7.61 -2.63
CA VAL A 112 0.15 -7.79 -1.45
C VAL A 112 1.07 -6.58 -1.36
N LEU A 113 0.81 -5.68 -0.42
CA LEU A 113 1.60 -4.48 -0.20
C LEU A 113 2.26 -4.55 1.17
N ARG A 114 3.59 -4.51 1.22
CA ARG A 114 4.38 -4.47 2.45
C ARG A 114 5.22 -3.19 2.45
N ILE A 115 5.04 -2.36 3.46
CA ILE A 115 5.79 -1.12 3.65
C ILE A 115 6.44 -1.15 5.03
N SER A 116 7.72 -0.81 5.10
CA SER A 116 8.43 -0.68 6.38
C SER A 116 9.46 0.45 6.38
N GLY A 117 9.69 1.04 7.54
CA GLY A 117 10.80 1.99 7.73
C GLY A 117 10.57 3.33 7.01
N THR A 118 9.35 3.84 6.98
CA THR A 118 9.05 5.11 6.31
C THR A 118 9.01 6.26 7.30
N THR A 119 9.76 7.34 7.05
CA THR A 119 9.72 8.53 7.91
C THR A 119 8.71 9.59 7.46
N GLY A 120 8.33 9.62 6.17
CA GLY A 120 7.28 10.50 5.67
C GLY A 120 5.88 9.88 5.75
N ASN A 121 4.89 10.58 5.19
CA ASN A 121 3.51 10.09 5.16
C ASN A 121 3.34 8.96 4.16
N ILE A 122 2.50 7.98 4.50
CA ILE A 122 2.07 6.91 3.59
C ILE A 122 0.64 7.17 3.15
N ASN A 123 0.42 7.24 1.83
CA ASN A 123 -0.90 7.29 1.21
C ASN A 123 -1.03 6.12 0.23
N ALA A 124 -1.78 5.08 0.59
CA ALA A 124 -2.03 3.92 -0.26
C ALA A 124 -3.48 3.90 -0.72
N THR A 125 -3.70 3.78 -2.02
CA THR A 125 -5.01 3.56 -2.63
C THR A 125 -5.00 2.25 -3.41
N SER A 126 -5.93 1.35 -3.12
CA SER A 126 -6.16 0.14 -3.92
C SER A 126 -7.56 0.19 -4.53
N LEU A 127 -7.65 0.07 -5.85
CA LEU A 127 -8.93 0.04 -6.55
C LEU A 127 -9.64 -1.32 -6.43
N GLY A 128 -9.00 -2.31 -5.81
CA GLY A 128 -9.62 -3.55 -5.35
C GLY A 128 -10.05 -4.52 -6.45
N GLY A 129 -11.01 -5.41 -6.15
CA GLY A 129 -11.52 -6.43 -7.08
C GLY A 129 -10.96 -7.84 -6.86
N GLY A 130 -9.89 -7.96 -6.08
CA GLY A 130 -9.31 -9.20 -5.56
C GLY A 130 -9.00 -9.09 -4.06
N GLU A 131 -8.35 -10.10 -3.49
CA GLU A 131 -7.91 -10.10 -2.10
C GLU A 131 -6.84 -9.03 -1.85
N GLU A 132 -6.93 -8.36 -0.70
CA GLU A 132 -5.96 -7.33 -0.30
C GLU A 132 -5.21 -7.77 0.95
N PHE A 133 -3.88 -7.70 0.91
CA PHE A 133 -3.03 -7.90 2.07
C PHE A 133 -2.07 -6.71 2.19
N ILE A 134 -2.37 -5.80 3.10
CA ILE A 134 -1.60 -4.57 3.30
C ILE A 134 -0.96 -4.60 4.68
N VAL A 135 0.36 -4.50 4.71
CA VAL A 135 1.17 -4.44 5.93
C VAL A 135 1.97 -3.15 5.92
N VAL A 136 1.86 -2.38 7.00
CA VAL A 136 2.64 -1.16 7.24
C VAL A 136 3.29 -1.27 8.61
N GLN A 137 4.61 -1.08 8.67
CA GLN A 137 5.38 -1.21 9.91
C GLN A 137 6.38 -0.07 10.06
N ASN A 138 6.70 0.30 11.30
CA ASN A 138 7.79 1.24 11.62
C ASN A 138 7.67 2.56 10.84
N THR A 139 6.55 3.27 11.03
CA THR A 139 6.28 4.53 10.32
C THR A 139 6.36 5.74 11.27
N ALA A 140 7.18 6.73 10.92
CA ALA A 140 7.40 7.92 11.75
C ALA A 140 6.38 9.05 11.50
N SER A 141 5.39 8.83 10.64
CA SER A 141 4.37 9.81 10.26
C SER A 141 3.00 9.15 10.06
N ASP A 142 2.07 9.87 9.43
CA ASP A 142 0.71 9.42 9.20
C ASP A 142 0.64 8.31 8.14
N VAL A 143 -0.29 7.39 8.35
CA VAL A 143 -0.67 6.31 7.45
C VAL A 143 -2.12 6.48 7.03
N SER A 144 -2.36 6.60 5.73
CA SER A 144 -3.69 6.65 5.12
C SER A 144 -3.81 5.55 4.08
N ILE A 145 -4.77 4.65 4.29
CA ILE A 145 -5.06 3.54 3.38
C ILE A 145 -6.51 3.68 2.94
N THR A 146 -6.75 3.69 1.64
CA THR A 146 -8.09 3.61 1.06
C THR A 146 -8.16 2.42 0.13
N THR A 147 -9.14 1.54 0.33
CA THR A 147 -9.42 0.45 -0.60
C THR A 147 -10.85 0.56 -1.09
N THR A 148 -11.05 0.34 -2.39
CA THR A 148 -12.39 0.25 -2.98
C THR A 148 -12.64 -1.16 -3.49
N SER A 149 -12.94 -2.13 -2.61
CA SER A 149 -13.18 -3.51 -3.05
C SER A 149 -14.65 -3.77 -3.38
N THR A 150 -14.91 -4.65 -4.34
CA THR A 150 -16.28 -5.02 -4.73
C THR A 150 -16.70 -6.40 -4.21
N THR A 151 -15.77 -7.29 -3.82
CA THR A 151 -16.12 -8.72 -3.63
C THR A 151 -15.24 -9.54 -2.66
N THR A 152 -14.28 -8.98 -1.93
CA THR A 152 -13.17 -9.80 -1.37
C THR A 152 -12.80 -9.55 0.08
N THR A 153 -11.90 -10.39 0.58
CA THR A 153 -11.23 -10.25 1.87
C THR A 153 -10.14 -9.18 1.81
N SER A 154 -10.06 -8.33 2.82
CA SER A 154 -8.94 -7.40 3.00
C SER A 154 -8.34 -7.56 4.38
N ASN A 155 -7.01 -7.61 4.46
CA ASN A 155 -6.26 -7.69 5.69
C ASN A 155 -5.36 -6.47 5.80
N TYR A 156 -5.48 -5.75 6.91
CA TYR A 156 -4.67 -4.58 7.22
C TYR A 156 -3.92 -4.85 8.52
N THR A 157 -2.60 -4.90 8.45
CA THR A 157 -1.74 -4.96 9.62
C THR A 157 -0.91 -3.67 9.67
N ILE A 158 -1.13 -2.84 10.69
CA ILE A 158 -0.45 -1.56 10.84
C ILE A 158 0.19 -1.52 12.23
N GLN A 159 1.51 -1.45 12.28
CA GLN A 159 2.24 -1.57 13.55
C GLN A 159 3.30 -0.48 13.66
N ASP A 160 3.58 -0.08 14.91
CA ASP A 160 4.68 0.84 15.25
C ASP A 160 4.63 2.14 14.45
N THR A 161 3.46 2.81 14.50
CA THR A 161 3.21 4.07 13.80
C THR A 161 3.18 5.22 14.80
N THR A 162 4.02 6.23 14.61
CA THR A 162 4.01 7.40 15.52
C THR A 162 2.96 8.45 15.16
N GLY A 163 2.59 8.54 13.87
CA GLY A 163 1.52 9.41 13.39
C GLY A 163 0.13 8.80 13.54
N ASN A 164 -0.85 9.45 12.90
CA ASN A 164 -2.22 8.99 12.82
C ASN A 164 -2.36 7.83 11.83
N VAL A 165 -3.33 6.95 12.08
CA VAL A 165 -3.68 5.86 11.18
C VAL A 165 -5.12 6.04 10.72
N THR A 166 -5.32 6.17 9.41
CA THR A 166 -6.64 6.20 8.78
C THR A 166 -6.77 5.04 7.80
N VAL A 167 -7.79 4.21 7.97
CA VAL A 167 -8.12 3.13 7.02
C VAL A 167 -9.56 3.27 6.57
N ASN A 168 -9.75 3.45 5.26
CA ASN A 168 -11.05 3.54 4.61
C ASN A 168 -11.25 2.36 3.67
N SER A 169 -11.99 1.34 4.11
CA SER A 169 -12.36 0.19 3.30
C SER A 169 -13.77 0.42 2.75
N LEU A 170 -13.85 0.94 1.54
CA LEU A 170 -15.11 1.32 0.89
C LEU A 170 -15.56 0.19 -0.04
N GLN A 171 -16.80 -0.27 0.10
CA GLN A 171 -17.39 -1.18 -0.90
C GLN A 171 -18.36 -0.43 -1.82
N SER A 172 -18.22 -0.66 -3.12
CA SER A 172 -19.01 0.05 -4.15
C SER A 172 -20.36 -0.61 -4.45
N SER A 173 -20.64 -1.80 -3.91
CA SER A 173 -21.90 -2.53 -4.10
C SER A 173 -22.15 -3.46 -2.91
N SER A 174 -23.29 -4.15 -2.87
CA SER A 174 -23.76 -5.06 -1.81
C SER A 174 -22.88 -6.32 -1.59
N GLY A 175 -21.58 -6.22 -1.83
CA GLY A 175 -20.61 -7.28 -1.66
C GLY A 175 -20.47 -7.70 -0.19
N GLN A 176 -20.20 -8.99 0.01
CA GLN A 176 -19.94 -9.58 1.33
C GLN A 176 -18.43 -9.75 1.54
N GLY A 177 -17.64 -8.68 1.36
CA GLY A 177 -16.22 -8.73 1.68
C GLY A 177 -16.00 -8.90 3.19
N THR A 178 -14.88 -9.49 3.61
CA THR A 178 -14.49 -9.53 5.02
C THR A 178 -13.26 -8.66 5.25
N HIS A 179 -13.33 -7.70 6.14
CA HIS A 179 -12.22 -6.81 6.46
C HIS A 179 -11.64 -7.16 7.82
N TYR A 180 -10.33 -7.37 7.86
CA TYR A 180 -9.55 -7.71 9.03
C TYR A 180 -8.59 -6.56 9.36
N TYR A 181 -8.71 -6.02 10.56
CA TYR A 181 -7.83 -4.95 11.05
C TYR A 181 -7.03 -5.42 12.26
N ASP A 182 -5.71 -5.33 12.16
CA ASP A 182 -4.76 -5.52 13.25
C ASP A 182 -3.88 -4.26 13.31
N ILE A 183 -4.22 -3.34 14.21
CA ILE A 183 -3.54 -2.05 14.36
C ILE A 183 -2.94 -2.00 15.75
N SER A 184 -1.62 -1.89 15.88
CA SER A 184 -0.97 -1.89 17.19
C SER A 184 0.18 -0.89 17.29
N ASN A 185 0.55 -0.56 18.53
CA ASN A 185 1.63 0.38 18.87
C ASN A 185 1.55 1.72 18.12
N THR A 186 0.32 2.22 17.89
CA THR A 186 0.13 3.52 17.24
C THR A 186 0.09 4.63 18.29
N SER A 187 0.85 5.71 18.09
CA SER A 187 0.87 6.86 19.02
C SER A 187 -0.10 7.98 18.65
N GLY A 188 -0.39 8.17 17.35
CA GLY A 188 -1.43 9.09 16.88
C GLY A 188 -2.80 8.44 16.79
N ASP A 189 -3.83 9.25 16.51
CA ASP A 189 -5.21 8.79 16.50
C ASP A 189 -5.45 7.72 15.43
N VAL A 190 -6.34 6.76 15.75
CA VAL A 190 -6.72 5.68 14.83
C VAL A 190 -8.16 5.88 14.38
N ALA A 191 -8.38 5.97 13.07
CA ALA A 191 -9.69 6.07 12.44
C ALA A 191 -9.87 4.94 11.40
N VAL A 192 -10.83 4.06 11.64
CA VAL A 192 -11.19 3.00 10.70
C VAL A 192 -12.63 3.20 10.23
N THR A 193 -12.81 3.33 8.92
CA THR A 193 -14.12 3.33 8.27
C THR A 193 -14.23 2.12 7.36
N ALA A 194 -15.22 1.28 7.61
CA ALA A 194 -15.55 0.15 6.78
C ALA A 194 -16.99 0.28 6.28
N GLN A 195 -17.20 0.20 4.97
CA GLN A 195 -18.52 0.27 4.36
C GLN A 195 -18.85 -1.08 3.72
N GLY A 196 -19.92 -1.73 4.17
CA GLY A 196 -20.35 -3.04 3.68
C GLY A 196 -19.50 -4.21 4.21
N GLY A 197 -20.00 -5.43 3.97
CA GLY A 197 -19.31 -6.67 4.35
C GLY A 197 -19.26 -6.99 5.84
N ASN A 198 -18.54 -8.07 6.17
CA ASN A 198 -18.23 -8.46 7.54
C ASN A 198 -16.99 -7.73 8.02
N VAL A 199 -17.10 -6.97 9.10
CA VAL A 199 -15.94 -6.29 9.71
C VAL A 199 -15.49 -7.09 10.92
N LYS A 200 -14.21 -7.50 10.91
CA LYS A 200 -13.54 -8.18 12.00
C LYS A 200 -12.32 -7.37 12.42
N VAL A 201 -12.28 -7.04 13.69
CA VAL A 201 -11.20 -6.25 14.28
C VAL A 201 -10.49 -7.20 15.21
N LEU A 202 -9.26 -7.56 14.86
CA LEU A 202 -8.49 -8.52 15.64
C LEU A 202 -7.91 -7.83 16.86
N ASP A 203 -7.31 -6.66 16.67
CA ASP A 203 -6.67 -5.88 17.72
C ASP A 203 -6.55 -4.41 17.31
N VAL A 204 -6.81 -3.50 18.25
CA VAL A 204 -6.49 -2.07 18.12
C VAL A 204 -5.82 -1.60 19.41
N LYS A 205 -4.48 -1.58 19.40
CA LYS A 205 -3.65 -1.11 20.51
C LYS A 205 -3.01 0.22 20.18
N THR A 206 -3.42 1.26 20.89
CA THR A 206 -2.92 2.61 20.66
C THR A 206 -2.70 3.35 21.98
N ASN A 207 -1.69 4.21 21.99
CA ASN A 207 -1.47 5.20 23.05
C ASN A 207 -2.18 6.54 22.76
N ALA A 208 -3.01 6.57 21.70
CA ALA A 208 -3.66 7.78 21.24
C ALA A 208 -4.76 8.26 22.16
N THR A 209 -5.10 9.54 21.98
CA THR A 209 -6.24 10.15 22.66
C THR A 209 -7.57 9.67 22.09
N GLN A 210 -7.62 9.28 20.82
CA GLN A 210 -8.84 8.87 20.16
C GLN A 210 -8.68 7.63 19.29
N THR A 211 -9.64 6.72 19.43
CA THR A 211 -9.88 5.64 18.48
C THR A 211 -11.31 5.77 17.99
N VAL A 212 -11.48 5.92 16.67
CA VAL A 212 -12.79 5.96 16.02
C VAL A 212 -12.92 4.75 15.11
N MET A 213 -14.01 4.01 15.26
CA MET A 213 -14.39 2.98 14.32
C MET A 213 -15.82 3.18 13.83
N ASN A 214 -15.96 3.36 12.52
CA ASN A 214 -17.23 3.53 11.84
C ASN A 214 -17.46 2.32 10.93
N VAL A 215 -18.36 1.42 11.35
CA VAL A 215 -18.85 0.33 10.50
C VAL A 215 -20.19 0.74 9.92
N LEU A 216 -20.23 1.02 8.62
CA LEU A 216 -21.45 1.35 7.89
C LEU A 216 -22.01 0.07 7.27
N ASP A 217 -22.92 -0.59 7.99
CA ASP A 217 -23.72 -1.67 7.43
C ASP A 217 -24.71 -1.10 6.41
N THR A 218 -24.65 -1.61 5.18
CA THR A 218 -25.56 -1.24 4.08
C THR A 218 -26.45 -2.41 3.66
N THR A 219 -26.38 -3.54 4.35
CA THR A 219 -27.20 -4.72 4.06
C THR A 219 -28.62 -4.50 4.59
N THR A 220 -29.61 -4.59 3.72
CA THR A 220 -31.00 -4.20 3.99
C THR A 220 -31.92 -5.37 4.37
N GLY A 221 -31.41 -6.53 4.82
CA GLY A 221 -32.31 -7.69 4.92
C GLY A 221 -31.99 -8.93 5.74
N ASP A 222 -30.80 -9.14 6.32
CA ASP A 222 -30.59 -10.33 7.15
C ASP A 222 -29.49 -10.10 8.20
N GLN A 223 -29.89 -9.78 9.43
CA GLN A 223 -28.98 -9.42 10.54
C GLN A 223 -28.70 -10.59 11.50
N SER A 224 -28.86 -11.85 11.09
CA SER A 224 -28.87 -12.95 12.05
C SER A 224 -27.49 -13.51 12.45
N ASP A 225 -26.37 -13.12 11.83
CA ASP A 225 -25.07 -13.80 12.04
C ASP A 225 -23.81 -12.90 12.11
N SER A 226 -23.93 -11.59 12.40
CA SER A 226 -22.73 -10.75 12.59
C SER A 226 -22.17 -10.86 14.02
N ASP A 227 -21.34 -11.88 14.23
CA ASP A 227 -20.54 -12.06 15.44
C ASP A 227 -19.44 -10.98 15.48
N HIS A 228 -19.80 -9.77 15.92
CA HIS A 228 -18.88 -8.66 16.11
C HIS A 228 -18.14 -8.84 17.45
N ALA A 229 -17.13 -9.72 17.47
CA ALA A 229 -16.16 -9.73 18.57
C ALA A 229 -15.28 -8.48 18.43
N PHE A 230 -15.56 -7.47 19.26
CA PHE A 230 -14.80 -6.23 19.31
C PHE A 230 -14.01 -6.19 20.61
N ASP A 231 -12.69 -6.33 20.53
CA ASP A 231 -11.79 -6.15 21.65
C ASP A 231 -10.93 -4.90 21.38
N ILE A 232 -11.25 -3.79 22.05
CA ILE A 232 -10.36 -2.63 22.12
C ILE A 232 -9.72 -2.65 23.50
N GLU A 233 -8.44 -3.04 23.55
CA GLU A 233 -7.60 -2.79 24.72
C GLU A 233 -7.02 -1.38 24.65
N ASN A 234 -7.79 -0.38 25.10
CA ASN A 234 -7.25 0.96 25.30
C ASN A 234 -6.38 0.95 26.56
N THR A 235 -5.06 0.93 26.38
CA THR A 235 -4.11 1.05 27.47
C THR A 235 -3.98 2.53 27.85
N LEU A 236 -5.03 3.09 28.45
CA LEU A 236 -4.90 4.39 29.12
C LEU A 236 -3.90 4.20 30.26
N GLN A 237 -2.67 4.68 30.05
CA GLN A 237 -1.68 4.85 31.10
C GLN A 237 -2.28 5.83 32.11
N ARG A 238 -2.97 5.30 33.10
CA ARG A 238 -3.54 6.07 34.19
C ARG A 238 -2.36 6.48 35.06
N ASP A 239 -1.75 7.62 34.73
CA ASP A 239 -0.74 8.24 35.58
C ASP A 239 -1.35 8.48 36.96
N VAL A 240 -0.97 7.64 37.91
CA VAL A 240 -1.27 7.84 39.33
C VAL A 240 -0.23 8.82 39.85
N PHE A 241 -0.58 10.11 39.83
CA PHE A 241 0.08 11.14 40.64
C PHE A 241 -0.49 11.14 42.06
#